data_AF-A0A973P4R3-F1
#
_entry.id   AF-A0A973P4R3-F1
#
_cell.length_a   1.000
_cell.length_b   1.000
_cell.length_c   1.000
_cell.angle_alpha   90.00
_cell.angle_beta   90.00
_cell.angle_gamma   90.00
#
_symmetry.space_group_name_H-M   'P 1'
#
loop_
_entity.id
_entity.type
_entity.pdbx_description
1 polymer ?
#
loop_
_entity_poly.entity_id
_entity_poly.type
_entity_poly.pdbx_seq_one_letter_code
_entity_poly.pdbx_strand_id
1 'polypeptide(L)'
;PDWDPARIRLRRLADDLSIALLTARFLRGWLGAALTTDGLRAAVAQLRPGPAGGSLVRIPPAAFERVESVVEHLALNQPAGAGGVGGPADGLRKWLCRFVVALARQAGRDDAAPELRGWADRIGAGQLLNDARQQARRRAARRRLRLVVSLHASVAGDWPASLSAWLLDGAETLRHEVFENRPTPDRAGTEQALAEAVVWAEELAEELGRDTEVYRIEVAAPSALLLRWRPEEYAPSSRLGMDYDVVLRWSVRLNPPASLRLAARGVRNRWERIGAPGPDAPVDWLSRHEAGDPRLPDRLRDEQYARAVGLDHVPGHGLPVSAPDLLDLLLTFSPVVLWPDAQDGFPSRCQLVFNDYWHTLPTGLIDARRKRWREDPRTDPADVVARLRGVWDDEEWLDFCAARRRARPARDGSQR
;
A
#
# COMPACT_ATOMS: atom_id res chain seq x y z
N PRO A 1 -24.06 -29.98 35.72
CA PRO A 1 -22.75 -29.85 35.03
C PRO A 1 -22.36 -28.38 34.95
N ASP A 2 -21.48 -27.95 35.86
CA ASP A 2 -21.10 -26.55 36.04
C ASP A 2 -20.42 -25.99 34.80
N TRP A 3 -21.13 -25.09 34.13
CA TRP A 3 -20.63 -24.20 33.10
C TRP A 3 -19.78 -23.13 33.81
N ASP A 4 -18.47 -23.35 33.94
CA ASP A 4 -17.53 -22.31 34.38
C ASP A 4 -16.92 -21.60 33.15
N PRO A 5 -17.31 -20.35 32.84
CA PRO A 5 -16.77 -19.59 31.72
C PRO A 5 -15.27 -19.36 31.82
N ALA A 6 -14.70 -19.28 33.03
CA ALA A 6 -13.27 -19.09 33.22
C ALA A 6 -12.48 -20.33 32.79
N ARG A 7 -12.93 -21.52 33.18
CA ARG A 7 -12.34 -22.79 32.74
C ARG A 7 -12.43 -22.98 31.22
N ILE A 8 -13.54 -22.59 30.59
CA ILE A 8 -13.69 -22.63 29.13
C ILE A 8 -12.69 -21.67 28.46
N ARG A 9 -12.54 -20.45 28.96
CA ARG A 9 -11.57 -19.48 28.44
C ARG A 9 -10.13 -19.96 28.59
N LEU A 10 -9.78 -20.51 29.75
CA LEU A 10 -8.42 -21.01 30.02
C LEU A 10 -8.08 -22.19 29.11
N ARG A 11 -9.01 -23.14 28.93
CA ARG A 11 -8.80 -24.27 28.02
C ARG A 11 -8.58 -23.80 26.58
N ARG A 12 -9.39 -22.84 26.10
CA ARG A 12 -9.23 -22.25 24.77
C ARG A 12 -7.86 -21.57 24.62
N LEU A 13 -7.47 -20.76 25.59
CA LEU A 13 -6.15 -20.10 25.57
C LEU A 13 -5.01 -21.13 25.52
N ALA A 14 -5.10 -22.21 26.30
CA ALA A 14 -4.10 -23.28 26.27
C ALA A 14 -4.04 -24.00 24.91
N ASP A 15 -5.20 -24.27 24.30
CA ASP A 15 -5.28 -24.86 22.96
C ASP A 15 -4.70 -23.91 21.89
N ASP A 16 -5.03 -22.62 21.96
CA ASP A 16 -4.53 -21.58 21.04
C ASP A 16 -3.01 -21.43 21.12
N LEU A 17 -2.45 -21.41 22.34
CA LEU A 17 -1.01 -21.36 22.57
C LEU A 17 -0.30 -22.65 22.11
N SER A 18 -0.94 -23.81 22.25
CA SER A 18 -0.41 -25.08 21.71
C SER A 18 -0.32 -25.04 20.19
N ILE A 19 -1.35 -24.54 19.50
CA ILE A 19 -1.36 -24.35 18.05
C ILE A 19 -0.29 -23.34 17.62
N ALA A 20 -0.15 -22.24 18.37
CA ALA A 20 0.87 -21.23 18.13
C ALA A 20 2.29 -21.82 18.21
N LEU A 21 2.57 -22.60 19.26
CA LEU A 21 3.86 -23.27 19.46
C LEU A 21 4.15 -24.28 18.35
N LEU A 22 3.17 -25.11 17.96
CA LEU A 22 3.32 -26.06 16.86
C LEU A 22 3.61 -25.35 15.54
N THR A 23 2.95 -24.22 15.29
CA THR A 23 3.11 -23.42 14.07
C THR A 23 4.47 -22.75 14.03
N ALA A 24 4.92 -22.12 15.12
CA ALA A 24 6.23 -21.50 15.17
C ALA A 24 7.37 -22.52 14.98
N ARG A 25 7.28 -23.70 15.63
CA ARG A 25 8.24 -24.80 15.44
C ARG A 25 8.27 -25.28 14.00
N PHE A 26 7.10 -25.44 13.38
CA PHE A 26 6.99 -25.80 11.96
C PHE A 26 7.67 -24.75 11.07
N LEU A 27 7.34 -23.47 11.22
CA LEU A 27 7.89 -22.40 10.40
C LEU A 27 9.43 -22.31 10.53
N ARG A 28 9.96 -22.43 11.75
CA ARG A 28 11.40 -22.42 11.99
C ARG A 28 12.10 -23.60 11.30
N GLY A 29 11.55 -24.81 11.46
CA GLY A 29 12.14 -26.02 10.85
C GLY A 29 12.01 -26.05 9.33
N TRP A 30 10.89 -25.58 8.80
CA TRP A 30 10.58 -25.66 7.37
C TRP A 30 11.21 -24.53 6.54
N LEU A 31 11.16 -23.29 7.04
CA LEU A 31 11.72 -22.14 6.32
C LEU A 31 13.21 -21.96 6.61
N GLY A 32 13.66 -22.26 7.83
CA GLY A 32 15.06 -22.10 8.24
C GLY A 32 15.57 -20.69 7.95
N ALA A 33 16.67 -20.60 7.20
CA ALA A 33 17.29 -19.32 6.82
C ALA A 33 16.42 -18.45 5.88
N ALA A 34 15.37 -19.00 5.25
CA ALA A 34 14.44 -18.22 4.42
C ALA A 34 13.45 -17.39 5.27
N LEU A 35 13.43 -17.60 6.59
CA LEU A 35 12.63 -16.81 7.52
C LEU A 35 13.33 -15.46 7.76
N THR A 36 12.83 -14.41 7.12
CA THR A 36 13.34 -13.04 7.29
C THR A 36 12.32 -12.16 8.00
N THR A 37 12.80 -11.11 8.68
CA THR A 37 11.94 -10.09 9.29
C THR A 37 11.03 -9.43 8.26
N ASP A 38 11.53 -9.17 7.05
CA ASP A 38 10.73 -8.58 5.98
C ASP A 38 9.68 -9.56 5.44
N GLY A 39 10.01 -10.84 5.33
CA GLY A 39 9.06 -11.88 4.97
C GLY A 39 7.93 -12.01 5.99
N LEU A 40 8.25 -11.93 7.29
CA LEU A 40 7.25 -11.91 8.37
C LEU A 40 6.33 -10.69 8.26
N ARG A 41 6.90 -9.48 8.07
CA ARG A 41 6.13 -8.24 7.89
C ARG A 41 5.23 -8.29 6.67
N ALA A 42 5.77 -8.71 5.52
CA ALA A 42 5.02 -8.85 4.28
C ALA A 42 3.90 -9.89 4.39
N ALA A 43 4.13 -11.00 5.11
CA ALA A 43 3.11 -12.01 5.34
C ALA A 43 1.98 -11.49 6.24
N VAL A 44 2.31 -10.77 7.34
CA VAL A 44 1.31 -10.12 8.20
C VAL A 44 0.54 -9.04 7.43
N ALA A 45 1.22 -8.26 6.58
CA ALA A 45 0.60 -7.28 5.70
C ALA A 45 -0.43 -7.90 4.74
N GLN A 46 -0.40 -9.21 4.48
CA GLN A 46 -1.38 -9.89 3.63
C GLN A 46 -2.59 -10.43 4.40
N LEU A 47 -2.56 -10.37 5.73
CA LEU A 47 -3.65 -10.82 6.59
C LEU A 47 -4.79 -9.80 6.69
N ARG A 48 -4.80 -8.78 5.83
CA ARG A 48 -5.80 -7.73 5.85
C ARG A 48 -7.21 -8.29 5.70
N PRO A 49 -8.18 -7.70 6.40
CA PRO A 49 -9.57 -7.93 6.10
C PRO A 49 -9.81 -7.61 4.62
N GLY A 50 -10.61 -8.43 3.95
CA GLY A 50 -11.00 -8.15 2.57
C GLY A 50 -11.90 -6.90 2.48
N PRO A 51 -12.48 -6.64 1.29
CA PRO A 51 -13.42 -5.54 1.09
C PRO A 51 -14.68 -5.61 1.98
N ALA A 52 -14.91 -6.70 2.72
CA ALA A 52 -15.97 -6.79 3.72
C ALA A 52 -15.66 -6.10 5.07
N GLY A 53 -14.46 -5.52 5.24
CA GLY A 53 -14.09 -4.77 6.46
C GLY A 53 -13.46 -5.61 7.58
N GLY A 54 -12.91 -4.91 8.58
CA GLY A 54 -12.22 -5.46 9.75
C GLY A 54 -11.05 -4.59 10.22
N SER A 55 -10.57 -4.79 11.45
CA SER A 55 -9.37 -4.11 11.96
C SER A 55 -8.10 -4.72 11.37
N LEU A 56 -7.20 -3.85 10.92
CA LEU A 56 -5.83 -4.22 10.57
C LEU A 56 -5.15 -4.78 11.82
N VAL A 57 -4.47 -5.93 11.68
CA VAL A 57 -3.72 -6.51 12.79
C VAL A 57 -2.52 -5.63 13.09
N ARG A 58 -2.47 -5.11 14.32
CA ARG A 58 -1.32 -4.38 14.84
C ARG A 58 -0.39 -5.38 15.49
N ILE A 59 0.82 -5.49 14.98
CA ILE A 59 1.88 -6.28 15.59
C ILE A 59 3.01 -5.32 15.96
N PRO A 60 3.41 -5.24 17.24
CA PRO A 60 4.52 -4.38 17.65
C PRO A 60 5.79 -4.72 16.83
N PRO A 61 6.59 -3.72 16.42
CA PRO A 61 7.78 -3.96 15.61
C PRO A 61 8.75 -5.00 16.21
N ALA A 62 8.93 -4.99 17.54
CA ALA A 62 9.77 -5.94 18.27
C ALA A 62 9.32 -7.41 18.12
N ALA A 63 8.03 -7.66 17.88
CA ALA A 63 7.54 -9.03 17.70
C ALA A 63 8.06 -9.66 16.38
N PHE A 64 8.47 -8.86 15.39
CA PHE A 64 9.00 -9.35 14.12
C PHE A 64 10.46 -9.85 14.19
N GLU A 65 11.12 -9.73 15.34
CA GLU A 65 12.45 -10.31 15.58
C GLU A 65 12.42 -11.84 15.59
N ARG A 66 11.27 -12.44 15.94
CA ARG A 66 11.10 -13.89 16.05
C ARG A 66 9.74 -14.33 15.55
N VAL A 67 9.69 -15.41 14.78
CA VAL A 67 8.41 -15.99 14.32
C VAL A 67 7.52 -16.42 15.48
N GLU A 68 8.10 -16.86 16.59
CA GLU A 68 7.36 -17.22 17.80
C GLU A 68 6.54 -16.04 18.31
N SER A 69 7.13 -14.85 18.38
CA SER A 69 6.48 -13.65 18.88
C SER A 69 5.38 -13.16 17.94
N VAL A 70 5.58 -13.27 16.62
CA VAL A 70 4.51 -12.98 15.65
C VAL A 70 3.33 -13.95 15.81
N VAL A 71 3.62 -15.26 15.85
CA VAL A 71 2.58 -16.30 15.92
C VAL A 71 1.84 -16.27 17.26
N GLU A 72 2.54 -16.04 18.36
CA GLU A 72 1.96 -15.79 19.68
C GLU A 72 1.04 -14.57 19.66
N HIS A 73 1.51 -13.46 19.09
CA HIS A 73 0.69 -12.25 18.99
C HIS A 73 -0.58 -12.46 18.16
N LEU A 74 -0.48 -13.19 17.05
CA LEU A 74 -1.64 -13.58 16.24
C LEU A 74 -2.61 -14.50 17.00
N ALA A 75 -2.09 -15.37 17.88
CA ALA A 75 -2.92 -16.24 18.71
C ALA A 75 -3.68 -15.46 19.79
N LEU A 76 -3.01 -14.51 20.45
CA LEU A 76 -3.57 -13.75 21.56
C LEU A 76 -4.50 -12.61 21.12
N ASN A 77 -4.30 -12.05 19.92
CA ASN A 77 -4.99 -10.82 19.46
C ASN A 77 -5.91 -11.05 18.26
N GLN A 78 -6.57 -12.22 18.19
CA GLN A 78 -7.56 -12.50 17.16
C GLN A 78 -8.66 -11.42 17.15
N PRO A 79 -8.97 -10.79 15.99
CA PRO A 79 -10.05 -9.80 15.94
C PRO A 79 -11.40 -10.46 16.28
N ALA A 80 -12.09 -9.89 17.26
CA ALA A 80 -13.46 -10.27 17.62
C ALA A 80 -14.37 -10.06 16.40
N GLY A 81 -14.77 -11.15 15.73
CA GLY A 81 -15.56 -11.10 14.50
C GLY A 81 -15.03 -11.98 13.35
N ALA A 82 -13.85 -12.59 13.48
CA ALA A 82 -13.35 -13.55 12.49
C ALA A 82 -14.13 -14.89 12.44
N GLY A 83 -15.08 -15.10 13.37
CA GLY A 83 -15.98 -16.24 13.41
C GLY A 83 -17.20 -16.05 12.51
N GLY A 84 -17.03 -16.25 11.20
CA GLY A 84 -18.16 -16.56 10.32
C GLY A 84 -18.41 -18.07 10.33
N VAL A 85 -19.66 -18.50 10.54
CA VAL A 85 -20.26 -19.86 10.50
C VAL A 85 -19.52 -21.02 11.23
N GLY A 86 -18.20 -20.99 11.34
CA GLY A 86 -17.38 -21.79 12.26
C GLY A 86 -17.16 -21.04 13.58
N GLY A 87 -17.09 -21.78 14.68
CA GLY A 87 -16.94 -21.21 16.02
C GLY A 87 -15.63 -20.41 16.20
N PRO A 88 -15.43 -19.76 17.36
CA PRO A 88 -14.26 -18.93 17.62
C PRO A 88 -12.90 -19.65 17.43
N ALA A 89 -12.86 -20.98 17.58
CA ALA A 89 -11.66 -21.82 17.41
C ALA A 89 -11.21 -21.98 15.93
N ASP A 90 -12.11 -21.75 14.97
CA ASP A 90 -11.77 -21.80 13.53
C ASP A 90 -11.10 -20.49 13.08
N GLY A 91 -11.30 -19.40 13.84
CA GLY A 91 -10.68 -18.11 13.62
C GLY A 91 -9.14 -18.22 13.61
N LEU A 92 -8.56 -18.73 14.69
CA LEU A 92 -7.10 -18.85 14.83
C LEU A 92 -6.48 -19.67 13.70
N ARG A 93 -6.99 -20.88 13.48
CA ARG A 93 -6.49 -21.78 12.43
C ARG A 93 -6.54 -21.12 11.06
N LYS A 94 -7.64 -20.44 10.73
CA LYS A 94 -7.79 -19.71 9.48
C LYS A 94 -6.76 -18.59 9.33
N TRP A 95 -6.53 -17.81 10.39
CA TRP A 95 -5.51 -16.76 10.40
C TRP A 95 -4.09 -17.32 10.21
N LEU A 96 -3.75 -18.40 10.93
CA LEU A 96 -2.45 -19.05 10.80
C LEU A 96 -2.27 -19.68 9.42
N CYS A 97 -3.28 -20.35 8.86
CA CYS A 97 -3.20 -20.87 7.48
C CYS A 97 -2.92 -19.75 6.47
N ARG A 98 -3.60 -18.60 6.58
CA ARG A 98 -3.34 -17.44 5.72
C ARG A 98 -1.93 -16.90 5.90
N PHE A 99 -1.46 -16.80 7.14
CA PHE A 99 -0.13 -16.28 7.47
C PHE A 99 0.97 -17.20 6.93
N VAL A 100 0.84 -18.50 7.19
CA VAL A 100 1.80 -19.51 6.75
C VAL A 100 1.85 -19.59 5.22
N VAL A 101 0.71 -19.53 4.52
CA VAL A 101 0.68 -19.49 3.04
C VAL A 101 1.32 -18.21 2.51
N ALA A 102 1.01 -17.06 3.10
CA ALA A 102 1.62 -15.78 2.70
C ALA A 102 3.14 -15.82 2.89
N LEU A 103 3.61 -16.32 4.03
CA LEU A 103 5.03 -16.43 4.37
C LEU A 103 5.75 -17.44 3.47
N ALA A 104 5.14 -18.59 3.17
CA ALA A 104 5.67 -19.57 2.22
C ALA A 104 5.96 -18.94 0.86
N ARG A 105 5.01 -18.16 0.34
CA ARG A 105 5.14 -17.48 -0.95
C ARG A 105 6.21 -16.39 -0.93
N GLN A 106 6.33 -15.63 0.17
CA GLN A 106 7.41 -14.65 0.33
C GLN A 106 8.79 -15.33 0.39
N ALA A 107 8.87 -16.50 1.01
CA ALA A 107 10.09 -17.30 1.09
C ALA A 107 10.37 -18.14 -0.18
N GLY A 108 9.58 -18.00 -1.25
CA GLY A 108 9.71 -18.77 -2.49
C GLY A 108 9.51 -20.28 -2.30
N ARG A 109 8.82 -20.71 -1.24
CA ARG A 109 8.50 -22.12 -0.98
C ARG A 109 7.25 -22.53 -1.72
N ASP A 110 7.24 -23.78 -2.17
CA ASP A 110 6.05 -24.38 -2.78
C ASP A 110 4.93 -24.44 -1.73
N ASP A 111 3.84 -23.73 -2.02
CA ASP A 111 2.66 -23.75 -1.16
C ASP A 111 1.96 -25.10 -1.21
N ALA A 112 2.28 -26.04 -2.11
CA ALA A 112 1.76 -27.39 -2.17
C ALA A 112 2.60 -28.44 -1.40
N ALA A 113 3.71 -28.03 -0.76
CA ALA A 113 4.64 -28.94 -0.10
C ALA A 113 3.98 -29.88 0.94
N PRO A 114 4.41 -31.16 1.02
CA PRO A 114 3.83 -32.15 1.92
C PRO A 114 4.01 -31.79 3.40
N GLU A 115 5.08 -31.09 3.76
CA GLU A 115 5.34 -30.62 5.13
C GLU A 115 4.27 -29.64 5.61
N LEU A 116 3.80 -28.77 4.69
CA LEU A 116 2.73 -27.82 4.98
C LEU A 116 1.39 -28.52 5.17
N ARG A 117 1.12 -29.58 4.39
CA ARG A 117 -0.05 -30.45 4.60
C ARG A 117 0.03 -31.16 5.96
N GLY A 118 1.17 -31.76 6.28
CA GLY A 118 1.40 -32.44 7.57
C GLY A 118 1.35 -31.50 8.78
N TRP A 119 1.70 -30.22 8.63
CA TRP A 119 1.44 -29.20 9.64
C TRP A 119 -0.07 -28.94 9.81
N ALA A 120 -0.79 -28.71 8.72
CA ALA A 120 -2.22 -28.43 8.78
C ALA A 120 -3.01 -29.60 9.38
N ASP A 121 -2.65 -30.85 9.05
CA ASP A 121 -3.28 -32.04 9.61
C ASP A 121 -3.08 -32.11 11.13
N ARG A 122 -1.87 -31.81 11.64
CA ARG A 122 -1.57 -31.78 13.08
C ARG A 122 -2.38 -30.75 13.88
N ILE A 123 -2.77 -29.65 13.25
CA ILE A 123 -3.62 -28.63 13.90
C ILE A 123 -5.09 -28.77 13.51
N GLY A 124 -5.47 -29.76 12.70
CA GLY A 124 -6.83 -29.97 12.22
C GLY A 124 -7.34 -28.87 11.28
N ALA A 125 -6.47 -28.31 10.43
CA ALA A 125 -6.76 -27.17 9.57
C ALA A 125 -6.62 -27.45 8.06
N GLY A 126 -6.74 -28.72 7.62
CA GLY A 126 -6.54 -29.12 6.22
C GLY A 126 -7.41 -28.35 5.21
N GLN A 127 -8.71 -28.19 5.50
CA GLN A 127 -9.62 -27.41 4.64
C GLN A 127 -9.25 -25.91 4.64
N LEU A 128 -8.98 -25.34 5.82
CA LEU A 128 -8.61 -23.93 5.98
C LEU A 128 -7.29 -23.59 5.26
N LEU A 129 -6.35 -24.53 5.18
CA LEU A 129 -5.14 -24.41 4.37
C LEU A 129 -5.47 -24.31 2.87
N ASN A 130 -6.36 -25.16 2.37
CA ASN A 130 -6.78 -25.11 0.97
C ASN A 130 -7.48 -23.79 0.64
N ASP A 131 -8.36 -23.32 1.53
CA ASP A 131 -9.02 -22.01 1.40
C ASP A 131 -7.99 -20.87 1.38
N ALA A 132 -6.98 -20.92 2.26
CA ALA A 132 -5.92 -19.93 2.32
C ALA A 132 -5.08 -19.90 1.02
N ARG A 133 -4.74 -21.06 0.44
CA ARG A 133 -4.06 -21.17 -0.86
C ARG A 133 -4.89 -20.58 -1.98
N GLN A 134 -6.18 -20.96 -2.07
CA GLN A 134 -7.08 -20.44 -3.09
C GLN A 134 -7.23 -18.91 -2.97
N GLN A 135 -7.39 -18.41 -1.75
CA GLN A 135 -7.46 -16.98 -1.48
C GLN A 135 -6.16 -16.25 -1.87
N ALA A 136 -5.00 -16.82 -1.58
CA ALA A 136 -3.72 -16.24 -1.97
C ALA A 136 -3.56 -16.22 -3.51
N ARG A 137 -4.00 -17.25 -4.22
CA ARG A 137 -3.99 -17.29 -5.70
C ARG A 137 -4.89 -16.22 -6.29
N ARG A 138 -6.14 -16.10 -5.81
CA ARG A 138 -7.08 -15.04 -6.23
C ARG A 138 -6.52 -13.64 -5.98
N ARG A 139 -5.92 -13.39 -4.81
CA ARG A 139 -5.29 -12.09 -4.50
C ARG A 139 -4.13 -11.76 -5.43
N ALA A 140 -3.30 -12.75 -5.76
CA ALA A 140 -2.20 -12.55 -6.69
C ALA A 140 -2.71 -12.25 -8.10
N ALA A 141 -3.75 -12.97 -8.56
CA ALA A 141 -4.39 -12.70 -9.84
C ALA A 141 -4.99 -11.28 -9.89
N ARG A 142 -5.70 -10.84 -8.84
CA ARG A 142 -6.26 -9.48 -8.75
C ARG A 142 -5.22 -8.36 -8.81
N ARG A 143 -4.01 -8.61 -8.32
CA ARG A 143 -2.92 -7.61 -8.31
C ARG A 143 -2.07 -7.63 -9.57
N ARG A 144 -2.34 -8.56 -10.49
CA ARG A 144 -1.59 -8.74 -11.73
C ARG A 144 -1.80 -7.56 -12.68
N LEU A 145 -3.07 -7.21 -12.92
CA LEU A 145 -3.40 -6.06 -13.76
C LEU A 145 -3.37 -4.77 -12.96
N ARG A 146 -2.80 -3.74 -13.58
CA ARG A 146 -2.70 -2.38 -13.03
C ARG A 146 -3.10 -1.38 -14.10
N LEU A 147 -4.03 -0.50 -13.77
CA LEU A 147 -4.36 0.65 -14.59
C LEU A 147 -3.53 1.84 -14.12
N VAL A 148 -2.67 2.37 -14.98
CA VAL A 148 -1.95 3.62 -14.73
C VAL A 148 -2.65 4.75 -15.49
N VAL A 149 -3.08 5.79 -14.79
CA VAL A 149 -3.65 7.01 -15.36
C VAL A 149 -2.73 8.18 -15.09
N SER A 150 -2.45 9.01 -16.10
CA SER A 150 -1.54 10.15 -15.98
C SER A 150 -2.12 11.45 -16.50
N LEU A 151 -1.99 12.48 -15.67
CA LEU A 151 -2.31 13.88 -15.96
C LEU A 151 -1.03 14.69 -16.24
N HIS A 152 -0.01 14.05 -16.84
CA HIS A 152 1.29 14.68 -17.10
C HIS A 152 1.22 15.84 -18.13
N ALA A 153 0.16 15.91 -18.94
CA ALA A 153 -0.07 17.01 -19.88
C ALA A 153 -0.59 18.30 -19.21
N SER A 154 -0.65 18.32 -17.87
CA SER A 154 -1.04 19.50 -17.11
C SER A 154 -0.09 20.68 -17.36
N VAL A 155 -0.67 21.84 -17.65
CA VAL A 155 0.05 23.10 -17.77
C VAL A 155 -0.16 23.89 -16.49
N ALA A 156 0.92 24.41 -15.90
CA ALA A 156 0.91 25.21 -14.67
C ALA A 156 0.22 24.52 -13.45
N GLY A 157 0.14 23.19 -13.45
CA GLY A 157 -0.50 22.44 -12.37
C GLY A 157 -2.03 22.51 -12.38
N ASP A 158 -2.62 22.84 -13.53
CA ASP A 158 -4.07 22.81 -13.73
C ASP A 158 -4.56 21.51 -14.40
N TRP A 159 -5.86 21.34 -14.50
CA TRP A 159 -6.48 20.19 -15.17
C TRP A 159 -6.07 20.13 -16.64
N PRO A 160 -5.53 19.00 -17.13
CA PRO A 160 -5.11 18.89 -18.52
C PRO A 160 -6.32 18.78 -19.46
N ALA A 161 -6.09 18.94 -20.78
CA ALA A 161 -7.11 18.68 -21.79
C ALA A 161 -7.42 17.18 -21.96
N SER A 162 -6.49 16.32 -21.58
CA SER A 162 -6.63 14.86 -21.67
C SER A 162 -5.81 14.15 -20.60
N LEU A 163 -6.17 12.89 -20.34
CA LEU A 163 -5.38 11.96 -19.55
C LEU A 163 -4.93 10.78 -20.41
N SER A 164 -3.75 10.24 -20.11
CA SER A 164 -3.24 9.02 -20.74
C SER A 164 -3.41 7.84 -19.80
N ALA A 165 -3.87 6.70 -20.32
CA ALA A 165 -4.08 5.48 -19.55
C ALA A 165 -3.27 4.32 -20.13
N TRP A 166 -2.65 3.52 -19.26
CA TRP A 166 -1.95 2.28 -19.61
C TRP A 166 -2.49 1.13 -18.80
N LEU A 167 -2.87 0.04 -19.46
CA LEU A 167 -3.16 -1.22 -18.81
C LEU A 167 -1.87 -2.07 -18.80
N LEU A 168 -1.43 -2.44 -17.61
CA LEU A 168 -0.21 -3.21 -17.39
C LEU A 168 -0.51 -4.60 -16.86
N ASP A 169 0.27 -5.59 -17.30
CA ASP A 169 0.36 -6.92 -16.69
C ASP A 169 1.81 -7.12 -16.20
N GLY A 170 2.01 -7.03 -14.88
CA GLY A 170 3.34 -6.90 -14.33
C GLY A 170 4.07 -5.68 -14.94
N ALA A 171 5.22 -5.90 -15.57
CA ALA A 171 6.02 -4.85 -16.21
C ALA A 171 5.63 -4.56 -17.68
N GLU A 172 4.78 -5.39 -18.28
CA GLU A 172 4.42 -5.28 -19.69
C GLU A 172 3.24 -4.31 -19.87
N THR A 173 3.34 -3.43 -20.87
CA THR A 173 2.21 -2.60 -21.30
C THR A 173 1.38 -3.36 -22.32
N LEU A 174 0.16 -3.75 -21.94
CA LEU A 174 -0.77 -4.44 -22.82
C LEU A 174 -1.39 -3.48 -23.83
N ARG A 175 -1.89 -2.34 -23.33
CA ARG A 175 -2.58 -1.31 -24.12
C ARG A 175 -2.33 0.08 -23.54
N HIS A 176 -2.46 1.09 -24.40
CA HIS A 176 -2.36 2.50 -24.06
C HIS A 176 -3.41 3.28 -24.84
N GLU A 177 -4.14 4.14 -24.14
CA GLU A 177 -5.23 4.96 -24.69
C GLU A 177 -5.16 6.39 -24.13
N VAL A 178 -5.73 7.35 -24.84
CA VAL A 178 -5.83 8.75 -24.40
C VAL A 178 -7.29 9.16 -24.34
N PHE A 179 -7.71 9.69 -23.18
CA PHE A 179 -9.08 10.12 -22.93
C PHE A 179 -9.12 11.65 -22.83
N GLU A 180 -10.00 12.27 -23.62
CA GLU A 180 -10.20 13.71 -23.61
C GLU A 180 -11.05 14.11 -22.40
N ASN A 181 -10.61 15.13 -21.66
CA ASN A 181 -11.34 15.67 -20.51
C ASN A 181 -12.46 16.57 -21.03
N ARG A 182 -13.62 15.95 -21.30
CA ARG A 182 -14.81 16.60 -21.85
C ARG A 182 -15.92 16.67 -20.80
N PRO A 183 -16.83 17.67 -20.89
CA PRO A 183 -16.90 18.73 -21.91
C PRO A 183 -15.86 19.85 -21.71
N THR A 184 -15.28 19.94 -20.52
CA THR A 184 -14.32 20.98 -20.14
C THR A 184 -13.07 20.35 -19.50
N PRO A 185 -11.88 20.92 -19.74
CA PRO A 185 -10.63 20.49 -19.11
C PRO A 185 -10.58 20.98 -17.66
N ASP A 186 -11.49 20.48 -16.83
CA ASP A 186 -11.60 20.80 -15.41
C ASP A 186 -11.65 19.53 -14.56
N ARG A 187 -11.98 19.69 -13.28
CA ARG A 187 -12.14 18.56 -12.35
C ARG A 187 -13.18 17.55 -12.83
N ALA A 188 -14.35 18.01 -13.25
CA ALA A 188 -15.46 17.16 -13.61
C ALA A 188 -15.16 16.39 -14.90
N GLY A 189 -14.61 17.08 -15.91
CA GLY A 189 -14.19 16.43 -17.15
C GLY A 189 -13.06 15.41 -16.95
N THR A 190 -12.13 15.71 -16.06
CA THR A 190 -11.05 14.76 -15.69
C THR A 190 -11.59 13.54 -14.93
N GLU A 191 -12.51 13.75 -13.99
CA GLU A 191 -13.14 12.68 -13.24
C GLU A 191 -14.00 11.78 -14.15
N GLN A 192 -14.70 12.37 -15.13
CA GLN A 192 -15.41 11.61 -16.16
C GLN A 192 -14.45 10.78 -17.03
N ALA A 193 -13.38 11.39 -17.56
CA ALA A 193 -12.39 10.68 -18.35
C ALA A 193 -11.71 9.55 -17.53
N LEU A 194 -11.55 9.73 -16.21
CA LEU A 194 -11.05 8.69 -15.32
C LEU A 194 -12.04 7.52 -15.21
N ALA A 195 -13.36 7.78 -15.09
CA ALA A 195 -14.36 6.71 -15.13
C ALA A 195 -14.33 5.95 -16.47
N GLU A 196 -14.24 6.66 -17.59
CA GLU A 196 -14.14 6.05 -18.92
C GLU A 196 -12.89 5.16 -19.04
N ALA A 197 -11.74 5.62 -18.54
CA ALA A 197 -10.52 4.82 -18.50
C ALA A 197 -10.63 3.57 -17.62
N VAL A 198 -11.39 3.63 -16.52
CA VAL A 198 -11.64 2.46 -15.67
C VAL A 198 -12.53 1.44 -16.40
N VAL A 199 -13.63 1.88 -17.01
CA VAL A 199 -14.51 1.00 -17.80
C VAL A 199 -13.73 0.32 -18.93
N TRP A 200 -12.94 1.10 -19.68
CA TRP A 200 -12.06 0.58 -20.73
C TRP A 200 -11.10 -0.49 -20.22
N ALA A 201 -10.51 -0.29 -19.04
CA ALA A 201 -9.56 -1.24 -18.46
C ALA A 201 -10.24 -2.54 -18.02
N GLU A 202 -11.46 -2.47 -17.49
CA GLU A 202 -12.24 -3.65 -17.10
C GLU A 202 -12.70 -4.45 -18.33
N GLU A 203 -13.16 -3.79 -19.39
CA GLU A 203 -13.52 -4.45 -20.66
C GLU A 203 -12.32 -5.23 -21.23
N LEU A 204 -11.13 -4.62 -21.23
CA LEU A 204 -9.90 -5.31 -21.62
C LEU A 204 -9.51 -6.46 -20.68
N ALA A 205 -9.77 -6.33 -19.38
CA ALA A 205 -9.51 -7.41 -18.43
C ALA A 205 -10.43 -8.62 -18.67
N GLU A 206 -11.70 -8.38 -18.98
CA GLU A 206 -12.67 -9.42 -19.35
C GLU A 206 -12.24 -10.18 -20.61
N GLU A 207 -11.73 -9.48 -21.63
CA GLU A 207 -11.18 -10.08 -22.85
C GLU A 207 -9.98 -11.00 -22.57
N LEU A 208 -9.17 -10.70 -21.54
CA LEU A 208 -8.02 -11.51 -21.13
C LEU A 208 -8.41 -12.75 -20.33
N GLY A 209 -9.66 -12.84 -19.85
CA GLY A 209 -10.25 -14.02 -19.23
C GLY A 209 -10.85 -13.76 -17.84
N ARG A 210 -11.82 -14.61 -17.46
CA ARG A 210 -12.72 -14.45 -16.30
C ARG A 210 -12.08 -14.34 -14.91
N ASP A 211 -10.82 -14.69 -14.75
CA ASP A 211 -10.09 -14.61 -13.47
C ASP A 211 -9.19 -13.36 -13.37
N THR A 212 -9.27 -12.45 -14.36
CA THR A 212 -8.46 -11.25 -14.44
C THR A 212 -9.34 -10.03 -14.17
N GLU A 213 -9.02 -9.28 -13.12
CA GLU A 213 -9.76 -8.08 -12.69
C GLU A 213 -8.75 -6.93 -12.51
N VAL A 214 -9.15 -5.70 -12.82
CA VAL A 214 -8.33 -4.52 -12.50
C VAL A 214 -8.59 -4.16 -11.04
N TYR A 215 -7.61 -4.38 -10.16
CA TYR A 215 -7.78 -4.02 -8.74
C TYR A 215 -6.98 -2.78 -8.33
N ARG A 216 -5.89 -2.46 -9.03
CA ARG A 216 -4.99 -1.36 -8.67
C ARG A 216 -5.06 -0.26 -9.74
N ILE A 217 -5.37 0.95 -9.29
CA ILE A 217 -5.38 2.15 -10.13
C ILE A 217 -4.29 3.09 -9.62
N GLU A 218 -3.34 3.44 -10.47
CA GLU A 218 -2.27 4.37 -10.15
C GLU A 218 -2.53 5.70 -10.85
N VAL A 219 -2.79 6.76 -10.07
CA VAL A 219 -3.10 8.08 -10.61
C VAL A 219 -1.88 9.00 -10.45
N ALA A 220 -1.25 9.31 -11.57
CA ALA A 220 -0.09 10.19 -11.65
C ALA A 220 -0.52 11.63 -11.96
N ALA A 221 -0.33 12.54 -11.00
CA ALA A 221 -0.73 13.94 -11.13
C ALA A 221 0.42 14.90 -10.72
N PRO A 222 0.40 16.16 -11.18
CA PRO A 222 1.32 17.19 -10.70
C PRO A 222 0.99 17.57 -9.26
N SER A 223 1.98 18.13 -8.55
CA SER A 223 1.88 18.46 -7.12
C SER A 223 0.68 19.34 -6.78
N ALA A 224 0.38 20.34 -7.61
CA ALA A 224 -0.76 21.22 -7.42
C ALA A 224 -2.12 20.48 -7.43
N LEU A 225 -2.29 19.48 -8.31
CA LEU A 225 -3.48 18.63 -8.35
C LEU A 225 -3.46 17.61 -7.21
N LEU A 226 -2.31 16.99 -6.93
CA LEU A 226 -2.16 16.06 -5.81
C LEU A 226 -2.54 16.68 -4.47
N LEU A 227 -2.37 17.98 -4.27
CA LEU A 227 -2.75 18.66 -3.02
C LEU A 227 -4.25 18.86 -2.85
N ARG A 228 -5.01 19.01 -3.95
CA ARG A 228 -6.44 19.38 -3.91
C ARG A 228 -7.42 18.32 -4.41
N TRP A 229 -6.95 17.37 -5.23
CA TRP A 229 -7.77 16.35 -5.85
C TRP A 229 -7.58 14.98 -5.20
N ARG A 230 -8.68 14.26 -5.03
CA ARG A 230 -8.76 12.92 -4.42
C ARG A 230 -9.46 11.98 -5.39
N PRO A 231 -8.74 11.38 -6.35
CA PRO A 231 -9.35 10.45 -7.30
C PRO A 231 -10.06 9.27 -6.61
N GLU A 232 -9.57 8.86 -5.44
CA GLU A 232 -10.18 7.80 -4.63
C GLU A 232 -11.56 8.14 -4.06
N GLU A 233 -11.92 9.42 -3.94
CA GLU A 233 -13.21 9.88 -3.44
C GLU A 233 -14.22 10.17 -4.55
N TYR A 234 -13.79 10.16 -5.82
CA TYR A 234 -14.68 10.37 -6.96
C TYR A 234 -15.74 9.25 -7.01
N ALA A 235 -17.01 9.63 -7.16
CA ALA A 235 -18.14 8.71 -7.01
C ALA A 235 -19.25 8.95 -8.05
N PRO A 236 -19.18 8.33 -9.24
CA PRO A 236 -20.31 8.31 -10.16
C PRO A 236 -21.44 7.39 -9.65
N SER A 237 -21.09 6.31 -8.92
CA SER A 237 -22.03 5.35 -8.31
C SER A 237 -21.57 4.89 -6.92
N SER A 238 -20.29 4.53 -6.80
CA SER A 238 -19.54 4.30 -5.57
C SER A 238 -18.24 5.11 -5.63
N ARG A 239 -17.65 5.43 -4.47
CA ARG A 239 -16.30 6.03 -4.45
C ARG A 239 -15.32 5.05 -5.10
N LEU A 240 -14.47 5.51 -6.02
CA LEU A 240 -13.48 4.67 -6.70
C LEU A 240 -12.63 3.87 -5.70
N GLY A 241 -12.24 4.52 -4.61
CA GLY A 241 -11.48 3.92 -3.53
C GLY A 241 -12.18 2.80 -2.77
N MET A 242 -13.50 2.61 -2.92
CA MET A 242 -14.22 1.49 -2.31
C MET A 242 -13.93 0.16 -2.99
N ASP A 243 -13.76 0.22 -4.31
CA ASP A 243 -13.65 -0.96 -5.18
C ASP A 243 -12.20 -1.19 -5.62
N TYR A 244 -11.41 -0.12 -5.76
CA TYR A 244 -10.04 -0.16 -6.28
C TYR A 244 -8.98 0.33 -5.30
N ASP A 245 -7.80 -0.29 -5.33
CA ASP A 245 -6.59 0.20 -4.67
C ASP A 245 -6.02 1.40 -5.45
N VAL A 246 -6.48 2.59 -5.09
CA VAL A 246 -6.01 3.85 -5.69
C VAL A 246 -4.69 4.30 -5.05
N VAL A 247 -3.64 4.43 -5.85
CA VAL A 247 -2.30 4.87 -5.43
C VAL A 247 -1.94 6.16 -6.17
N LEU A 248 -1.50 7.19 -5.44
CA LEU A 248 -1.10 8.46 -6.04
C LEU A 248 0.39 8.44 -6.40
N ARG A 249 0.69 8.89 -7.61
CA ARG A 249 2.06 9.00 -8.16
C ARG A 249 2.36 10.44 -8.55
N TRP A 250 3.64 10.81 -8.63
CA TRP A 250 4.04 12.11 -9.15
C TRP A 250 4.23 12.08 -10.66
N SER A 251 3.41 12.81 -11.41
CA SER A 251 3.40 12.75 -12.88
C SER A 251 4.71 13.22 -13.52
N VAL A 252 5.46 14.13 -12.87
CA VAL A 252 6.72 14.68 -13.38
C VAL A 252 7.77 13.58 -13.58
N ARG A 253 7.68 12.44 -12.86
CA ARG A 253 8.60 11.31 -13.07
C ARG A 253 8.49 10.64 -14.44
N LEU A 254 7.35 10.76 -15.11
CA LEU A 254 7.17 10.22 -16.46
C LEU A 254 8.02 11.00 -17.46
N ASN A 255 7.99 12.33 -17.36
CA ASN A 255 8.69 13.25 -18.25
C ASN A 255 9.55 14.26 -17.46
N PRO A 256 10.59 13.79 -16.77
CA PRO A 256 11.38 14.64 -15.88
C PRO A 256 12.26 15.61 -16.68
N PRO A 257 12.37 16.89 -16.28
CA PRO A 257 13.41 17.79 -16.79
C PRO A 257 14.82 17.22 -16.54
N ALA A 258 15.82 17.77 -17.24
CA ALA A 258 17.20 17.28 -17.17
C ALA A 258 17.77 17.20 -15.75
N SER A 259 17.49 18.20 -14.91
CA SER A 259 17.90 18.23 -13.50
C SER A 259 17.37 17.03 -12.71
N LEU A 260 16.08 16.67 -12.89
CA LEU A 260 15.47 15.52 -12.23
C LEU A 260 15.96 14.18 -12.76
N ARG A 261 16.38 14.12 -14.03
CA ARG A 261 16.98 12.89 -14.60
C ARG A 261 18.28 12.51 -13.88
N LEU A 262 19.08 13.50 -13.49
CA LEU A 262 20.31 13.27 -12.72
C LEU A 262 20.01 12.78 -11.29
N ALA A 263 18.94 13.28 -10.68
CA ALA A 263 18.49 12.88 -9.35
C ALA A 263 17.84 11.48 -9.28
N ALA A 264 17.44 10.91 -10.43
CA ALA A 264 16.69 9.64 -10.47
C ALA A 264 17.43 8.46 -9.81
N ARG A 265 18.76 8.43 -9.88
CA ARG A 265 19.56 7.39 -9.18
C ARG A 265 19.48 7.56 -7.66
N GLY A 266 19.56 8.79 -7.16
CA GLY A 266 19.44 9.08 -5.72
C GLY A 266 18.09 8.65 -5.17
N VAL A 267 17.01 8.86 -5.92
CA VAL A 267 15.66 8.41 -5.55
C VAL A 267 15.57 6.88 -5.45
N ARG A 268 16.20 6.13 -6.36
CA ARG A 268 16.24 4.65 -6.28
C ARG A 268 17.04 4.16 -5.07
N ASN A 269 18.24 4.72 -4.84
CA ASN A 269 19.03 4.40 -3.66
C ASN A 269 18.27 4.73 -2.35
N ARG A 270 17.43 5.77 -2.36
CA ARG A 270 16.55 6.10 -1.25
C ARG A 270 15.42 5.09 -1.08
N TRP A 271 14.81 4.63 -2.17
CA TRP A 271 13.82 3.54 -2.12
C TRP A 271 14.40 2.26 -1.49
N GLU A 272 15.63 1.88 -1.84
CA GLU A 272 16.32 0.74 -1.23
C GLU A 272 16.48 0.89 0.29
N ARG A 273 16.85 2.10 0.77
CA ARG A 273 16.92 2.41 2.21
C ARG A 273 15.57 2.37 2.90
N ILE A 274 14.52 2.86 2.22
CA ILE A 274 13.14 2.81 2.71
C ILE A 274 12.65 1.35 2.83
N GLY A 275 13.12 0.46 1.94
CA GLY A 275 12.82 -0.97 1.98
C GLY A 275 13.63 -1.75 3.03
N ALA A 276 14.69 -1.18 3.59
CA ALA A 276 15.56 -1.89 4.52
C ALA A 276 14.86 -2.15 5.87
N PRO A 277 15.06 -3.32 6.49
CA PRO A 277 14.44 -3.64 7.77
C PRO A 277 14.89 -2.68 8.87
N GLY A 278 13.94 -2.04 9.54
CA GLY A 278 14.16 -1.19 10.72
C GLY A 278 13.08 -1.38 11.79
N PRO A 279 13.32 -0.95 13.04
CA PRO A 279 12.34 -1.04 14.12
C PRO A 279 11.18 -0.06 13.96
N ASP A 280 11.40 1.06 13.27
CA ASP A 280 10.41 2.12 13.07
C ASP A 280 10.06 2.27 11.59
N ALA A 281 8.96 2.98 11.30
CA ALA A 281 8.71 3.41 9.93
C ALA A 281 9.91 4.27 9.46
N PRO A 282 10.46 3.99 8.28
CA PRO A 282 11.54 4.76 7.69
C PRO A 282 10.99 6.07 7.13
N VAL A 283 10.46 6.91 8.00
CA VAL A 283 9.92 8.23 7.68
C VAL A 283 10.65 9.29 8.50
N ASP A 284 11.23 10.25 7.81
CA ASP A 284 11.76 11.48 8.36
C ASP A 284 10.63 12.52 8.38
N TRP A 285 10.09 12.79 9.58
CA TRP A 285 9.01 13.75 9.76
C TRP A 285 9.58 15.17 9.86
N LEU A 286 9.25 15.99 8.87
CA LEU A 286 9.58 17.41 8.83
C LEU A 286 8.52 18.21 9.58
N SER A 287 8.98 18.96 10.57
CA SER A 287 8.16 19.98 11.23
C SER A 287 7.87 21.15 10.29
N ARG A 288 6.85 21.94 10.62
CA ARG A 288 6.58 23.23 9.96
C ARG A 288 7.82 24.14 9.89
N HIS A 289 8.61 24.17 10.96
CA HIS A 289 9.80 25.01 11.00
C HIS A 289 10.87 24.53 10.00
N GLU A 290 11.13 23.22 9.95
CA GLU A 290 12.10 22.64 9.03
C GLU A 290 11.65 22.74 7.58
N ALA A 291 10.35 22.56 7.31
CA ALA A 291 9.77 22.71 5.97
C ALA A 291 9.86 24.16 5.44
N GLY A 292 9.88 25.15 6.34
CA GLY A 292 10.03 26.57 6.01
C GLY A 292 11.48 27.05 5.95
N ASP A 293 12.46 26.19 6.25
CA ASP A 293 13.86 26.59 6.29
C ASP A 293 14.46 26.72 4.87
N PRO A 294 15.05 27.87 4.50
CA PRO A 294 15.66 28.06 3.18
C PRO A 294 16.78 27.07 2.83
N ARG A 295 17.40 26.42 3.83
CA ARG A 295 18.45 25.41 3.65
C ARG A 295 17.92 23.99 3.47
N LEU A 296 16.60 23.79 3.50
CA LEU A 296 16.00 22.47 3.28
C LEU A 296 16.46 21.78 1.98
N PRO A 297 16.57 22.48 0.81
CA PRO A 297 17.07 21.84 -0.41
C PRO A 297 18.48 21.26 -0.26
N ASP A 298 19.36 21.95 0.47
CA ASP A 298 20.73 21.50 0.71
C ASP A 298 20.73 20.28 1.63
N ARG A 299 19.93 20.29 2.71
CA ARG A 299 19.79 19.13 3.61
C ARG A 299 19.22 17.90 2.92
N LEU A 300 18.27 18.07 2.01
CA LEU A 300 17.71 16.97 1.21
C LEU A 300 18.75 16.38 0.26
N ARG A 301 19.61 17.23 -0.33
CA ARG A 301 20.72 16.85 -1.21
C ARG A 301 21.83 16.13 -0.45
N ASP A 302 22.17 16.63 0.74
CA ASP A 302 23.18 16.07 1.65
C ASP A 302 22.67 14.85 2.42
N GLU A 303 21.49 14.34 2.04
CA GLU A 303 20.85 13.15 2.60
C GLU A 303 20.60 13.19 4.12
N GLN A 304 20.41 14.37 4.71
CA GLN A 304 20.02 14.49 6.12
C GLN A 304 18.60 13.94 6.36
N TYR A 305 17.76 13.97 5.32
CA TYR A 305 16.46 13.30 5.28
C TYR A 305 16.52 12.18 4.24
N ALA A 306 17.15 11.09 4.64
CA ALA A 306 17.56 9.96 3.81
C ALA A 306 16.47 8.89 3.58
N ARG A 307 15.31 9.00 4.24
CA ARG A 307 14.23 8.01 4.19
C ARG A 307 13.00 8.58 3.47
N ALA A 308 11.82 7.99 3.65
CA ALA A 308 10.58 8.62 3.20
C ALA A 308 10.39 9.94 3.94
N VAL A 309 9.72 10.91 3.34
CA VAL A 309 9.50 12.21 4.00
C VAL A 309 8.05 12.31 4.44
N GLY A 310 7.82 12.63 5.70
CA GLY A 310 6.50 12.97 6.23
C GLY A 310 6.43 14.43 6.62
N LEU A 311 5.29 15.08 6.46
CA LEU A 311 5.03 16.40 7.02
C LEU A 311 4.11 16.26 8.24
N ASP A 312 4.44 16.95 9.33
CA ASP A 312 3.56 17.02 10.51
C ASP A 312 2.41 18.03 10.37
N HIS A 313 2.33 18.72 9.22
CA HIS A 313 1.42 19.81 8.92
C HIS A 313 0.92 19.73 7.47
N VAL A 314 -0.18 20.43 7.19
CA VAL A 314 -0.69 20.57 5.81
C VAL A 314 0.32 21.40 4.99
N PRO A 315 0.76 20.93 3.81
CA PRO A 315 1.72 21.65 2.97
C PRO A 315 1.29 23.10 2.70
N GLY A 316 2.24 24.03 2.79
CA GLY A 316 2.06 25.46 2.51
C GLY A 316 1.27 26.26 3.57
N HIS A 317 0.62 25.62 4.55
CA HIS A 317 0.02 26.37 5.65
C HIS A 317 1.13 27.05 6.45
N GLY A 318 1.12 28.37 6.59
CA GLY A 318 2.07 29.13 7.42
C GLY A 318 3.54 28.93 7.07
N LEU A 319 3.86 28.70 5.79
CA LEU A 319 5.21 28.59 5.25
C LEU A 319 5.48 29.71 4.24
N PRO A 320 6.74 30.12 4.04
CA PRO A 320 7.12 31.10 3.01
C PRO A 320 7.10 30.54 1.59
N VAL A 321 7.09 29.21 1.44
CA VAL A 321 7.05 28.48 0.17
C VAL A 321 5.62 28.02 -0.13
N SER A 322 5.22 28.05 -1.40
CA SER A 322 3.89 27.57 -1.79
C SER A 322 3.77 26.05 -1.57
N ALA A 323 2.54 25.56 -1.34
CA ALA A 323 2.30 24.13 -1.13
C ALA A 323 2.77 23.26 -2.31
N PRO A 324 2.48 23.62 -3.59
CA PRO A 324 2.98 22.86 -4.73
C PRO A 324 4.51 22.84 -4.83
N ASP A 325 5.16 23.99 -4.61
CA ASP A 325 6.63 24.10 -4.72
C ASP A 325 7.33 23.26 -3.64
N LEU A 326 6.79 23.26 -2.41
CA LEU A 326 7.30 22.40 -1.35
C LEU A 326 7.16 20.92 -1.74
N LEU A 327 6.00 20.51 -2.27
CA LEU A 327 5.77 19.12 -2.63
C LEU A 327 6.68 18.69 -3.80
N ASP A 328 6.87 19.54 -4.81
CA ASP A 328 7.81 19.30 -5.91
C ASP A 328 9.26 19.20 -5.42
N LEU A 329 9.67 20.06 -4.47
CA LEU A 329 10.97 19.98 -3.81
C LEU A 329 11.14 18.63 -3.11
N LEU A 330 10.19 18.20 -2.29
CA LEU A 330 10.28 16.94 -1.56
C LEU A 330 10.31 15.73 -2.49
N LEU A 331 9.44 15.70 -3.52
CA LEU A 331 9.35 14.59 -4.48
C LEU A 331 10.55 14.51 -5.43
N THR A 332 11.27 15.62 -5.61
CA THR A 332 12.56 15.61 -6.31
C THR A 332 13.57 14.68 -5.63
N PHE A 333 13.59 14.66 -4.29
CA PHE A 333 14.57 13.90 -3.51
C PHE A 333 14.01 12.61 -2.90
N SER A 334 12.70 12.53 -2.64
CA SER A 334 12.05 11.39 -2.00
C SER A 334 11.07 10.66 -2.91
N PRO A 335 11.10 9.32 -2.98
CA PRO A 335 10.07 8.54 -3.67
C PRO A 335 8.75 8.47 -2.89
N VAL A 336 8.77 8.73 -1.58
CA VAL A 336 7.58 8.68 -0.74
C VAL A 336 7.48 9.99 0.04
N VAL A 337 6.36 10.69 -0.15
CA VAL A 337 6.04 11.90 0.61
C VAL A 337 4.65 11.76 1.20
N LEU A 338 4.53 11.94 2.51
CA LEU A 338 3.29 11.83 3.28
C LEU A 338 2.92 13.17 3.90
N TRP A 339 1.64 13.50 3.95
CA TRP A 339 1.17 14.72 4.62
C TRP A 339 -0.25 14.55 5.18
N PRO A 340 -0.61 15.25 6.26
CA PRO A 340 -1.96 15.23 6.80
C PRO A 340 -2.94 15.92 5.86
N ASP A 341 -4.16 15.42 5.91
CA ASP A 341 -5.30 15.99 5.21
C ASP A 341 -6.01 17.08 6.03
N ALA A 342 -5.94 16.99 7.35
CA ALA A 342 -6.63 17.89 8.27
C ALA A 342 -5.71 19.02 8.77
N GLN A 343 -6.29 20.21 8.98
CA GLN A 343 -5.57 21.39 9.47
C GLN A 343 -4.88 21.18 10.82
N ASP A 344 -5.39 20.25 11.64
CA ASP A 344 -4.80 19.88 12.94
C ASP A 344 -3.41 19.20 12.82
N GLY A 345 -2.95 18.91 11.60
CA GLY A 345 -1.64 18.31 11.35
C GLY A 345 -1.56 16.81 11.68
N PHE A 346 -0.35 16.34 11.91
CA PHE A 346 -0.01 14.95 12.20
C PHE A 346 0.97 14.85 13.39
N PRO A 347 0.46 14.95 14.63
CA PRO A 347 1.28 15.05 15.83
C PRO A 347 2.10 13.77 16.10
N SER A 348 3.18 13.84 16.87
CA SER A 348 4.09 12.71 17.12
C SER A 348 3.41 11.45 17.65
N ARG A 349 2.34 11.57 18.44
CA ARG A 349 1.54 10.41 18.89
C ARG A 349 0.92 9.62 17.71
N CYS A 350 0.52 10.33 16.66
CA CYS A 350 -0.01 9.74 15.43
C CYS A 350 1.12 9.11 14.60
N GLN A 351 2.32 9.70 14.61
CA GLN A 351 3.51 9.16 13.98
C GLN A 351 3.93 7.81 14.60
N LEU A 352 3.85 7.68 15.93
CA LEU A 352 4.10 6.40 16.61
C LEU A 352 3.09 5.33 16.19
N VAL A 353 1.80 5.68 16.13
CA VAL A 353 0.76 4.75 15.64
C VAL A 353 1.00 4.36 14.18
N PHE A 354 1.47 5.29 13.36
CA PHE A 354 1.77 5.05 11.95
C PHE A 354 2.89 4.01 11.74
N ASN A 355 3.82 3.86 12.68
CA ASN A 355 4.86 2.82 12.61
C ASN A 355 4.27 1.42 12.46
N ASP A 356 3.17 1.13 13.16
CA ASP A 356 2.46 -0.14 13.07
C ASP A 356 1.87 -0.40 11.68
N TYR A 357 1.69 0.63 10.85
CA TYR A 357 1.03 0.54 9.54
C TYR A 357 1.98 0.62 8.36
N TRP A 358 3.24 1.02 8.55
CA TRP A 358 4.18 1.25 7.45
C TRP A 358 4.28 0.06 6.48
N HIS A 359 4.41 -1.14 7.02
CA HIS A 359 4.51 -2.39 6.25
C HIS A 359 3.26 -2.71 5.40
N THR A 360 2.15 -1.99 5.63
CA THR A 360 0.91 -2.14 4.87
C THR A 360 0.79 -1.15 3.70
N LEU A 361 1.68 -0.17 3.58
CA LEU A 361 1.59 0.87 2.57
C LEU A 361 2.08 0.39 1.19
N PRO A 362 1.61 1.00 0.09
CA PRO A 362 0.65 2.11 0.01
C PRO A 362 -0.81 1.69 0.21
N THR A 363 -1.18 0.44 -0.06
CA THR A 363 -2.57 -0.06 0.03
C THR A 363 -3.22 0.18 1.41
N GLY A 364 -2.42 0.22 2.48
CA GLY A 364 -2.92 0.48 3.84
C GLY A 364 -3.61 1.84 3.99
N LEU A 365 -3.22 2.85 3.20
CA LEU A 365 -3.89 4.15 3.18
C LEU A 365 -5.34 4.02 2.70
N ILE A 366 -5.55 3.33 1.57
CA ILE A 366 -6.89 3.19 1.01
C ILE A 366 -7.75 2.24 1.85
N ASP A 367 -7.17 1.19 2.43
CA ASP A 367 -7.86 0.30 3.37
C ASP A 367 -8.37 1.07 4.60
N ALA A 368 -7.53 1.95 5.17
CA ALA A 368 -7.91 2.78 6.30
C ALA A 368 -9.06 3.74 5.94
N ARG A 369 -9.04 4.33 4.73
CA ARG A 369 -10.12 5.20 4.24
C ARG A 369 -11.41 4.43 3.96
N ARG A 370 -11.35 3.27 3.32
CA ARG A 370 -12.50 2.38 3.11
C ARG A 370 -13.19 2.05 4.43
N LYS A 371 -12.39 1.70 5.45
CA LYS A 371 -12.92 1.44 6.78
C LYS A 371 -13.63 2.66 7.34
N ARG A 372 -12.98 3.83 7.30
CA ARG A 372 -13.56 5.12 7.72
C ARG A 372 -14.84 5.48 6.94
N TRP A 373 -14.95 5.10 5.68
CA TRP A 373 -16.15 5.35 4.88
C TRP A 373 -17.32 4.40 5.20
N ARG A 374 -17.04 3.22 5.77
CA ARG A 374 -18.06 2.21 6.13
C ARG A 374 -18.53 2.32 7.58
N GLU A 375 -17.65 2.74 8.49
CA GLU A 375 -17.88 2.74 9.94
C GLU A 375 -17.95 4.18 10.49
N ASP A 376 -18.71 4.42 11.57
CA ASP A 376 -18.72 5.72 12.26
C ASP A 376 -17.33 6.00 12.89
N PRO A 377 -16.65 7.09 12.50
CA PRO A 377 -15.24 7.32 12.80
C PRO A 377 -15.02 7.73 14.27
N ARG A 378 -15.10 6.81 15.22
CA ARG A 378 -14.68 7.09 16.60
C ARG A 378 -13.96 5.90 17.22
N THR A 379 -12.69 6.15 17.56
CA THR A 379 -11.75 5.34 18.38
C THR A 379 -10.85 4.29 17.71
N ASP A 380 -10.99 3.99 16.42
CA ASP A 380 -10.02 3.10 15.75
C ASP A 380 -8.74 3.88 15.40
N PRO A 381 -7.55 3.48 15.87
CA PRO A 381 -6.35 4.19 15.49
C PRO A 381 -5.93 3.94 14.02
N ALA A 382 -6.66 3.14 13.23
CA ALA A 382 -6.61 3.17 11.76
C ALA A 382 -7.09 4.50 11.17
N ASP A 383 -7.94 5.25 11.89
CA ASP A 383 -8.35 6.62 11.52
C ASP A 383 -7.14 7.54 11.34
N VAL A 384 -6.07 7.33 12.13
CA VAL A 384 -4.81 8.08 12.00
C VAL A 384 -4.24 7.94 10.60
N VAL A 385 -4.18 6.72 10.05
CA VAL A 385 -3.66 6.47 8.70
C VAL A 385 -4.60 7.00 7.62
N ALA A 386 -5.92 6.88 7.84
CA ALA A 386 -6.92 7.39 6.90
C ALA A 386 -6.84 8.92 6.69
N ARG A 387 -6.28 9.65 7.67
CA ARG A 387 -6.06 11.10 7.63
C ARG A 387 -4.79 11.52 6.90
N LEU A 388 -3.94 10.58 6.49
CA LEU A 388 -2.77 10.87 5.69
C LEU A 388 -3.11 10.82 4.20
N ARG A 389 -2.42 11.67 3.45
CA ARG A 389 -2.25 11.58 2.01
C ARG A 389 -0.80 11.24 1.72
N GLY A 390 -0.57 10.68 0.56
CA GLY A 390 0.79 10.33 0.17
C GLY A 390 0.94 10.13 -1.31
N VAL A 391 2.07 10.59 -1.83
CA VAL A 391 2.63 10.08 -3.08
C VAL A 391 3.52 8.91 -2.73
N TRP A 392 3.40 7.86 -3.53
CA TRP A 392 4.20 6.67 -3.38
C TRP A 392 4.80 6.37 -4.75
N ASP A 393 6.10 6.50 -4.93
CA ASP A 393 6.81 6.21 -6.19
C ASP A 393 7.74 5.00 -5.97
N ASP A 394 7.13 3.83 -5.72
CA ASP A 394 7.80 2.54 -5.56
C ASP A 394 8.61 2.09 -6.80
N GLU A 395 9.39 1.02 -6.63
CA GLU A 395 10.24 0.43 -7.67
C GLU A 395 9.47 0.17 -8.98
N GLU A 396 8.29 -0.43 -8.91
CA GLU A 396 7.49 -0.75 -10.10
C GLU A 396 7.14 0.51 -10.90
N TRP A 397 6.80 1.60 -10.22
CA TRP A 397 6.53 2.89 -10.86
C TRP A 397 7.78 3.56 -11.42
N LEU A 398 8.89 3.51 -10.69
CA LEU A 398 10.17 4.05 -11.15
C LEU A 398 10.67 3.31 -12.39
N ASP A 399 10.43 2.01 -12.48
CA ASP A 399 10.70 1.16 -13.63
C ASP A 399 9.78 1.46 -14.81
N PHE A 400 8.48 1.57 -14.56
CA PHE A 400 7.52 2.03 -15.56
C PHE A 400 7.95 3.37 -16.18
N CYS A 401 8.27 4.36 -15.35
CA CYS A 401 8.77 5.65 -15.81
C CYS A 401 10.07 5.53 -16.61
N ALA A 402 11.00 4.67 -16.20
CA ALA A 402 12.25 4.44 -16.93
C ALA A 402 12.02 3.78 -18.30
N ALA A 403 11.14 2.78 -18.37
CA ALA A 403 10.77 2.12 -19.61
C ALA A 403 10.12 3.11 -20.59
N ARG A 404 9.18 3.94 -20.12
CA ARG A 404 8.53 4.98 -20.95
C ARG A 404 9.52 5.99 -21.51
N ARG A 405 10.54 6.39 -20.73
CA ARG A 405 11.61 7.28 -21.22
C ARG A 405 12.47 6.63 -22.31
N ARG A 406 12.78 5.34 -22.20
CA ARG A 406 13.53 4.59 -23.22
C ARG A 406 12.72 4.37 -24.49
N ALA A 407 11.41 4.19 -24.37
CA ALA A 407 10.50 3.94 -25.48
C ALA A 407 10.14 5.21 -26.29
N ARG A 408 10.41 6.42 -25.77
CA ARG A 408 10.25 7.66 -26.54
C ARG A 408 11.40 7.76 -27.56
N PRO A 409 11.14 7.71 -28.87
CA PRO A 409 12.19 8.00 -29.85
C PRO A 409 12.67 9.44 -29.65
N ALA A 410 13.95 9.68 -29.91
CA ALA A 410 14.57 11.01 -29.92
C ALA A 410 13.97 11.87 -31.05
N ARG A 411 12.74 12.36 -30.87
CA ARG A 411 12.17 13.44 -31.69
C ARG A 411 12.58 14.76 -31.06
N ASP A 412 13.83 15.14 -31.30
CA ASP A 412 14.30 16.53 -31.23
C ASP A 412 15.70 16.60 -31.84
N GLY A 413 15.74 16.48 -33.16
CA GLY A 413 16.96 16.60 -33.94
C GLY A 413 16.68 17.08 -35.36
N SER A 414 15.64 17.90 -35.57
CA SER A 414 15.37 18.51 -36.89
C SER A 414 14.44 19.73 -36.78
N GLN A 415 14.92 20.83 -36.19
CA GLN A 415 14.67 22.17 -36.72
C GLN A 415 15.95 22.98 -36.53
N ARG A 416 16.74 23.02 -37.62
CA ARG A 416 17.72 24.08 -37.89
C ARG A 416 16.99 25.21 -38.59
#